data_AF-A0A7Z9Q9C8-F1
#
_entry.id   AF-A0A7Z9Q9C8-F1
#
_cell.length_a   1.000
_cell.length_b   1.000
_cell.length_c   1.000
_cell.angle_alpha   90.00
_cell.angle_beta   90.00
_cell.angle_gamma   90.00
#
_symmetry.space_group_name_H-M   'P 1'
#
loop_
_entity.id
_entity.type
_entity.pdbx_description
1 polymer ?
#
loop_
_entity_poly.entity_id
_entity_poly.type
_entity_poly.pdbx_seq_one_letter_code
_entity_poly.pdbx_strand_id
1 'polypeptide(L)'
;DQVHQARQQKINTKLLNEFLDKTIKKMAIPAVKGRLIRIKFINQVRTAPPLIVCHSNYPKLVPVNYRRYLENQLREAFDFSGVPIKLSFRES
;
A
#
# COMPACT_ATOMS: atom_id res chain seq x y z
N ASP A 1 -18.83 -15.35 10.21
CA ASP A 1 -18.48 -13.92 9.99
C ASP A 1 -17.35 -13.72 8.98
N GLN A 2 -17.68 -13.42 7.72
CA GLN A 2 -16.68 -13.08 6.67
C GLN A 2 -15.72 -11.95 7.09
N VAL A 3 -16.22 -10.98 7.86
CA VAL A 3 -15.45 -9.82 8.36
C VAL A 3 -14.33 -10.24 9.33
N HIS A 4 -14.51 -11.30 10.11
CA HIS A 4 -13.50 -11.78 11.06
C HIS A 4 -12.32 -12.48 10.37
N GLN A 5 -12.55 -13.14 9.23
CA GLN A 5 -11.50 -13.82 8.48
C GLN A 5 -10.68 -12.84 7.63
N ALA A 6 -11.31 -11.87 6.96
CA ALA A 6 -10.61 -10.82 6.22
C ALA A 6 -9.68 -9.98 7.11
N ARG A 7 -10.08 -9.73 8.37
CA ARG A 7 -9.23 -9.07 9.38
C ARG A 7 -7.96 -9.83 9.76
N GLN A 8 -7.91 -11.15 9.55
CA GLN A 8 -6.77 -12.00 9.92
C GLN A 8 -5.93 -12.43 8.71
N GLN A 9 -6.22 -11.90 7.53
CA GLN A 9 -5.49 -12.25 6.33
C GLN A 9 -4.05 -11.72 6.37
N LYS A 10 -3.10 -12.65 6.40
CA LYS A 10 -1.67 -12.38 6.22
C LYS A 10 -1.34 -12.51 4.73
N ILE A 11 -0.96 -11.40 4.12
CA ILE A 11 -0.52 -11.34 2.72
C ILE A 11 0.99 -11.52 2.69
N ASN A 12 1.46 -12.40 1.81
CA ASN A 12 2.88 -12.60 1.58
C ASN A 12 3.51 -11.30 1.03
N THR A 13 4.63 -10.88 1.60
CA THR A 13 5.44 -9.75 1.12
C THR A 13 5.77 -9.86 -0.37
N LYS A 14 6.01 -11.06 -0.90
CA LYS A 14 6.24 -11.25 -2.34
C LYS A 14 5.04 -10.79 -3.18
N LEU A 15 3.83 -11.21 -2.81
CA LEU A 15 2.59 -10.83 -3.49
C LEU A 15 2.34 -9.32 -3.37
N LEU A 16 2.63 -8.71 -2.21
CA LEU A 16 2.50 -7.27 -2.04
C LEU A 16 3.47 -6.50 -2.96
N ASN A 17 4.71 -6.94 -3.10
CA ASN A 17 5.67 -6.29 -4.00
C ASN A 17 5.29 -6.46 -5.48
N GLU A 18 4.83 -7.65 -5.88
CA GLU A 18 4.29 -7.85 -7.24
C GLU A 18 3.07 -6.97 -7.52
N PHE A 19 2.18 -6.82 -6.53
CA PHE A 19 1.04 -5.90 -6.60
C PHE A 19 1.53 -4.45 -6.75
N LEU A 20 2.51 -4.03 -5.97
CA LEU A 20 3.06 -2.67 -6.00
C LEU A 20 3.63 -2.35 -7.39
N ASP A 21 4.44 -3.26 -7.94
CA ASP A 21 5.03 -3.09 -9.27
C ASP A 21 3.97 -2.93 -10.37
N LYS A 22 2.93 -3.78 -10.33
CA LYS A 22 1.80 -3.68 -11.27
C LYS A 22 1.05 -2.36 -11.10
N THR A 23 0.84 -1.92 -9.87
CA THR A 23 0.07 -0.72 -9.55
C THR A 23 0.83 0.55 -9.96
N ILE A 24 2.13 0.63 -9.70
CA ILE A 24 2.98 1.75 -10.14
C ILE A 24 3.08 1.80 -11.67
N LYS A 25 3.13 0.65 -12.36
CA LYS A 25 3.11 0.60 -13.83
C LYS A 25 1.80 1.14 -14.42
N LYS A 26 0.66 0.89 -13.76
CA LYS A 26 -0.64 1.44 -14.17
C LYS A 26 -0.73 2.95 -13.94
N MET A 27 -0.25 3.42 -12.79
CA MET A 27 -0.24 4.83 -12.43
C MET A 27 1.05 5.19 -11.73
N ALA A 28 1.92 5.93 -12.44
CA ALA A 28 3.18 6.40 -11.87
C ALA A 28 2.94 7.46 -10.79
N ILE A 29 3.85 7.51 -9.81
CA ILE A 29 3.86 8.56 -8.79
C ILE A 29 4.35 9.85 -9.46
N PRO A 30 3.60 10.96 -9.39
CA PRO A 30 4.07 12.22 -9.94
C PRO A 30 5.32 12.69 -9.18
N ALA A 31 6.26 13.29 -9.91
CA ALA A 31 7.37 13.98 -9.27
C ALA A 31 6.86 15.21 -8.50
N VAL A 32 7.33 15.39 -7.27
CA VAL A 32 6.91 16.51 -6.42
C VAL A 32 8.14 17.35 -6.08
N LYS A 33 8.08 18.65 -6.36
CA LYS A 33 9.20 19.59 -6.13
C LYS A 33 10.51 19.15 -6.81
N GLY A 34 10.42 18.65 -8.04
CA GLY A 34 11.58 18.14 -8.80
C GLY A 34 12.16 16.83 -8.26
N ARG A 35 11.56 16.21 -7.24
CA ARG A 35 12.02 14.95 -6.66
C ARG A 35 11.19 13.79 -7.20
N LEU A 36 11.88 12.81 -7.78
CA LEU A 36 11.26 11.56 -8.19
C LEU A 36 11.02 10.67 -6.97
N ILE A 37 9.75 10.39 -6.70
CA ILE A 37 9.33 9.53 -5.60
C ILE A 37 9.36 8.09 -6.08
N ARG A 38 10.07 7.23 -5.36
CA ARG A 38 10.12 5.78 -5.60
C ARG A 38 9.67 5.06 -4.34
N ILE A 39 8.79 4.09 -4.50
CA ILE A 39 8.46 3.12 -3.44
C ILE A 39 9.29 1.87 -3.76
N LYS A 40 10.20 1.53 -2.86
CA LYS A 40 11.18 0.43 -3.03
C LYS A 40 10.56 -0.92 -2.70
N PHE A 41 9.77 -0.97 -1.64
CA PHE A 41 9.13 -2.21 -1.20
C PHE A 41 7.88 -1.92 -0.38
N ILE A 42 7.04 -2.94 -0.25
CA ILE A 42 5.83 -2.93 0.56
C ILE A 42 5.74 -4.21 1.38
N ASN A 43 5.26 -4.11 2.62
CA ASN A 43 5.02 -5.27 3.47
C ASN A 43 3.80 -5.05 4.40
N GLN A 44 3.26 -6.15 4.91
CA GLN A 44 2.26 -6.12 5.97
C GLN A 44 2.96 -6.29 7.32
N VAL A 45 2.80 -5.30 8.20
CA VAL A 45 3.42 -5.25 9.53
C VAL A 45 2.48 -5.72 10.64
N ARG A 46 1.16 -5.57 10.44
CA ARG A 46 0.14 -6.07 11.38
C ARG A 46 -1.05 -6.60 10.61
N THR A 47 -1.71 -7.61 11.17
CA THR A 47 -2.83 -8.29 10.53
C THR A 47 -4.18 -7.70 10.92
N ALA A 48 -4.45 -7.45 12.21
CA ALA A 48 -5.73 -6.92 12.69
C ALA A 48 -5.56 -5.65 13.55
N PRO A 49 -5.94 -4.44 13.07
CA PRO A 49 -6.31 -4.14 11.69
C PRO A 49 -5.08 -4.16 10.77
N PRO A 50 -5.25 -4.50 9.47
CA PRO A 50 -4.15 -4.59 8.52
C PRO A 50 -3.34 -3.30 8.47
N LEU A 51 -2.05 -3.38 8.79
CA LEU A 51 -1.11 -2.29 8.64
C LEU A 51 -0.15 -2.64 7.53
N ILE A 52 -0.26 -1.94 6.41
CA ILE A 52 0.59 -2.09 5.25
C ILE A 52 1.53 -0.88 5.21
N VAL A 53 2.82 -1.15 5.05
CA VAL A 53 3.85 -0.12 5.03
C VAL A 53 4.54 -0.13 3.67
N CYS A 54 4.53 1.04 3.02
CA CYS A 54 5.28 1.32 1.81
C CYS A 54 6.57 2.06 2.18
N HIS A 55 7.70 1.53 1.73
CA HIS A 55 9.00 2.11 1.97
C HIS A 55 9.42 2.94 0.76
N SER A 56 9.67 4.23 0.96
CA SER A 56 9.94 5.19 -0.09
C SER A 56 11.13 6.06 0.24
N ASN A 57 11.81 6.56 -0.79
CA ASN A 57 12.85 7.58 -0.62
C ASN A 57 12.29 8.92 -0.11
N TYR A 58 11.04 9.26 -0.42
CA TYR A 58 10.41 10.51 -0.01
C TYR A 58 8.98 10.28 0.50
N PRO A 59 8.80 9.59 1.64
CA PRO A 59 7.47 9.20 2.13
C PRO A 59 6.57 10.40 2.43
N LYS A 60 7.14 11.53 2.85
CA LYS A 60 6.40 12.77 3.12
C LYS A 60 5.90 13.47 1.85
N LEU A 61 6.55 13.21 0.72
CA LEU A 61 6.21 13.84 -0.56
C LEU A 61 5.17 13.05 -1.36
N VAL A 62 4.86 11.80 -0.95
CA VAL A 62 3.81 11.01 -1.59
C VAL A 62 2.48 11.76 -1.49
N PRO A 63 1.89 12.18 -2.62
CA PRO A 63 0.64 12.94 -2.63
C PRO A 63 -0.53 12.19 -2.02
N VAL A 64 -1.42 12.88 -1.32
CA VAL A 64 -2.58 12.27 -0.62
C VAL A 64 -3.48 11.51 -1.58
N ASN A 65 -3.73 12.03 -2.78
CA ASN A 65 -4.49 11.34 -3.82
C ASN A 65 -3.84 10.00 -4.23
N TYR A 66 -2.51 9.96 -4.37
CA TYR A 66 -1.80 8.73 -4.68
C TYR A 66 -1.84 7.71 -3.53
N ARG A 67 -1.81 8.18 -2.27
CA ARG A 67 -2.02 7.30 -1.11
C ARG A 67 -3.40 6.65 -1.13
N ARG A 68 -4.44 7.44 -1.40
CA ARG A 68 -5.83 6.95 -1.52
C ARG A 68 -5.96 5.96 -2.68
N TYR A 69 -5.31 6.25 -3.81
CA TYR A 69 -5.26 5.34 -4.94
C TYR A 69 -4.66 3.98 -4.56
N LEU A 70 -3.47 3.96 -3.93
CA LEU A 70 -2.85 2.72 -3.48
C LEU A 70 -3.71 1.96 -2.47
N GLU A 71 -4.34 2.68 -1.55
CA GLU A 71 -5.24 2.10 -0.55
C GLU A 71 -6.47 1.43 -1.21
N ASN A 72 -7.06 2.08 -2.21
CA ASN A 72 -8.19 1.51 -2.96
C ASN A 72 -7.78 0.30 -3.80
N GLN A 73 -6.63 0.36 -4.46
CA GLN A 73 -6.09 -0.78 -5.21
C GLN A 73 -5.78 -1.96 -4.27
N LEU A 74 -5.30 -1.71 -3.06
CA LEU A 74 -5.11 -2.75 -2.03
C LEU A 74 -6.44 -3.38 -1.61
N ARG A 75 -7.50 -2.57 -1.44
CA ARG A 75 -8.84 -3.07 -1.12
C ARG A 75 -9.37 -4.00 -2.20
N GLU A 76 -9.25 -3.57 -3.46
CA GLU A 76 -9.73 -4.33 -4.63
C GLU A 76 -8.92 -5.62 -4.83
N ALA A 77 -7.60 -5.58 -4.68
CA ALA A 77 -6.74 -6.72 -4.97
C ALA A 77 -6.78 -7.83 -3.90
N PHE A 78 -7.08 -7.49 -2.65
CA PHE A 78 -7.00 -8.42 -1.52
C PHE A 78 -8.34 -8.58 -0.76
N ASP A 79 -9.44 -8.09 -1.33
CA ASP A 79 -10.79 -8.17 -0.78
C ASP A 79 -10.89 -7.69 0.68
N PHE A 80 -10.33 -6.52 0.97
CA PHE A 80 -10.50 -5.86 2.27
C PHE A 80 -11.81 -5.08 2.35
N SER A 81 -12.86 -5.55 1.67
CA SER A 81 -14.19 -4.95 1.72
C SER A 81 -14.73 -4.94 3.16
N GLY A 82 -15.09 -3.76 3.67
CA GLY A 82 -15.56 -3.61 5.06
C GLY A 82 -14.49 -3.68 6.16
N VAL A 83 -13.20 -3.82 5.82
CA VAL A 83 -12.10 -3.83 6.81
C VAL A 83 -11.28 -2.53 6.74
N PRO A 84 -11.04 -1.84 7.86
CA PRO A 84 -10.17 -0.67 7.86
C PRO A 84 -8.70 -1.09 7.62
N ILE A 85 -8.15 -0.70 6.47
CA ILE A 85 -6.72 -0.81 6.16
C ILE A 85 -6.01 0.45 6.65
N LYS A 86 -4.86 0.29 7.31
CA LYS A 86 -3.92 1.39 7.56
C LYS A 86 -2.77 1.30 6.57
N LEU A 87 -2.65 2.30 5.69
CA LEU A 87 -1.51 2.45 4.79
C LEU A 87 -0.53 3.50 5.37
N SER A 88 0.72 3.11 5.56
CA SER A 88 1.77 3.99 6.09
C SER A 88 2.93 4.08 5.11
N PHE A 89 3.59 5.24 5.06
CA PHE A 89 4.77 5.45 4.23
C PHE A 89 5.95 5.75 5.15
N ARG A 90 7.02 4.97 5.00
CA ARG A 90 8.26 5.11 5.80
C ARG A 90 9.44 5.37 4.89
N GLU A 91 10.45 6.02 5.46
CA GLU A 91 11.71 6.27 4.78
C GLU A 91 12.54 4.98 4.72
N SER A 92 13.27 4.81 3.63
CA SER A 92 14.12 3.66 3.33
C SER A 92 15.29 4.05 2.45
#